data_AF-A0A3S4MA16-F1
#
_entry.id   AF-A0A3S4MA16-F1
#
_cell.length_a   1.000
_cell.length_b   1.000
_cell.length_c   1.000
_cell.angle_alpha   90.00
_cell.angle_beta   90.00
_cell.angle_gamma   90.00
#
_symmetry.space_group_name_H-M   'P 1'
#
loop_
_entity.id
_entity.type
_entity.pdbx_description
1 polymer ?
#
loop_
_entity_poly.entity_id
_entity_poly.type
_entity_poly.pdbx_seq_one_letter_code
_entity_poly.pdbx_strand_id
1 'polypeptide(L)'
;MRNLFYLFSLFFCYFSYAQCTNCGIQNPTDPNFHFPDNTTVCFSSDMTFNNPTFGTNSKICIASGVTLQFQNSISGVANAPAVFEVHGKLNFIQTITSVADLDVHVYSTGSITVGGGNGNLTIGGQDNKIINEGLIEMGVLQLGDNTNNIIDNFGNLNINGNLNMSNSATTLFRNEGGGLISITGNYGNNEQSVYVNCGTIISQNGFNINGGKIINTGIFTVGGDINLSGSSSEIHNFGLFTSTGNMNNAPADAVIYNEGQLTLNQFQGGNADIQGPSSSSKKGYIVLQNPIQVGNVVVGPNLDFRRTTGVSDPSTVFMNSNPSFLANVTYDCASTNSCSAPLIINPGFCPAINGALPPMAVDDTYTIVAGGSSAGIVLDNDFETYGGAQATLSNVLLSQISTSNSNISLNTADGHILAAPGTAPGTYSLVYQICQTASPSNCDTAIVTVTIQGTVPCYKPAVTAGTTLSSNFGITSLSRADSGESNWPGVRKGAWVVLESKNKGFVLNRLTDAQVAAIPQADLKEGMMIYNTTQNCLQVNIDGTATGWNCFNTQTCPD
;
A
#
# COMPACT_ATOMS: atom_id res chain seq x y z
N MET A 1 -39.61 -10.95 -5.79
CA MET A 1 -39.57 -10.75 -7.27
C MET A 1 -38.14 -11.03 -7.72
N ARG A 2 -37.78 -12.29 -7.95
CA ARG A 2 -37.49 -12.89 -9.27
C ARG A 2 -36.63 -12.03 -10.22
N ASN A 3 -35.40 -12.53 -10.43
CA ASN A 3 -34.63 -12.56 -11.68
C ASN A 3 -34.05 -11.25 -12.23
N LEU A 4 -32.72 -11.09 -12.15
CA LEU A 4 -31.80 -11.14 -13.32
C LEU A 4 -30.33 -11.11 -12.85
N PHE A 5 -29.67 -12.26 -12.75
CA PHE A 5 -28.20 -12.33 -12.70
C PHE A 5 -27.71 -12.31 -14.16
N TYR A 6 -27.04 -11.22 -14.55
CA TYR A 6 -26.34 -11.15 -15.83
C TYR A 6 -25.07 -12.00 -15.76
N LEU A 7 -25.04 -13.04 -16.57
CA LEU A 7 -23.86 -13.85 -16.86
C LEU A 7 -22.93 -13.03 -17.76
N PHE A 8 -21.91 -12.40 -17.19
CA PHE A 8 -20.84 -11.74 -17.96
C PHE A 8 -19.87 -12.83 -18.44
N SER A 9 -20.14 -13.43 -19.60
CA SER A 9 -19.15 -14.26 -20.28
C SER A 9 -18.03 -13.35 -20.81
N LEU A 10 -16.87 -13.35 -20.15
CA LEU A 10 -15.64 -12.80 -20.72
C LEU A 10 -15.29 -13.59 -21.99
N PHE A 11 -15.65 -13.03 -23.14
CA PHE A 11 -15.03 -13.35 -24.41
C PHE A 11 -13.60 -12.78 -24.37
N PHE A 12 -12.64 -13.59 -23.91
CA PHE A 12 -11.23 -13.33 -24.19
C PHE A 12 -11.03 -13.52 -25.70
N CYS A 13 -11.11 -12.42 -26.45
CA CYS A 13 -10.53 -12.38 -27.79
C CYS A 13 -9.03 -12.65 -27.63
N TYR A 14 -8.61 -13.89 -27.91
CA TYR A 14 -7.21 -14.22 -28.20
C TYR A 14 -6.80 -13.43 -29.44
N PHE A 15 -6.25 -12.24 -29.25
CA PHE A 15 -5.43 -11.60 -30.27
C PHE A 15 -4.21 -12.50 -30.46
N SER A 16 -4.25 -13.34 -31.49
CA SER A 16 -3.08 -14.06 -31.99
C SER A 16 -2.17 -13.01 -32.63
N TYR A 17 -1.37 -12.32 -31.83
CA TYR A 17 -0.24 -11.56 -32.35
C TYR A 17 0.61 -12.53 -33.16
N ALA A 18 0.96 -12.15 -34.40
CA ALA A 18 1.93 -12.91 -35.18
C ALA A 18 3.22 -12.99 -34.36
N GLN A 19 3.57 -14.19 -33.87
CA GLN A 19 4.81 -14.44 -33.14
C GLN A 19 6.00 -14.35 -34.11
N CYS A 20 7.18 -13.96 -33.63
CA CYS A 20 8.40 -13.89 -34.45
C CYS A 20 8.25 -13.05 -35.73
N THR A 21 7.99 -11.76 -35.60
CA THR A 21 7.96 -10.81 -36.74
C THR A 21 9.37 -10.31 -37.11
N ASN A 22 9.52 -9.72 -38.31
CA ASN A 22 10.76 -9.09 -38.80
C ASN A 22 11.96 -10.04 -38.98
N CYS A 23 11.70 -11.28 -39.40
CA CYS A 23 12.74 -12.27 -39.69
C CYS A 23 13.61 -11.85 -40.89
N GLY A 24 14.90 -11.63 -40.65
CA GLY A 24 15.90 -11.47 -41.72
C GLY A 24 16.34 -12.81 -42.30
N ILE A 25 16.36 -13.87 -41.47
CA ILE A 25 16.70 -15.24 -41.86
C ILE A 25 15.68 -16.20 -41.22
N GLN A 26 15.32 -17.28 -41.93
CA GLN A 26 14.40 -18.31 -41.42
C GLN A 26 15.03 -19.69 -41.54
N ASN A 27 14.91 -20.49 -40.47
CA ASN A 27 15.32 -21.90 -40.40
C ASN A 27 16.69 -22.21 -41.07
N PRO A 28 17.79 -21.53 -40.70
CA PRO A 28 19.09 -21.78 -41.32
C PRO A 28 19.57 -23.21 -41.04
N THR A 29 20.03 -23.93 -42.07
CA THR A 29 20.31 -25.37 -41.98
C THR A 29 21.75 -25.74 -41.62
N ASP A 30 22.66 -24.77 -41.51
CA ASP A 30 24.05 -25.03 -41.13
C ASP A 30 24.13 -25.38 -39.63
N PRO A 31 24.59 -26.58 -39.25
CA PRO A 31 24.73 -26.96 -37.85
C PRO A 31 25.68 -26.06 -37.05
N ASN A 32 26.62 -25.34 -37.67
CA ASN A 32 27.51 -24.39 -36.99
C ASN A 32 27.24 -22.94 -37.41
N PHE A 33 25.96 -22.63 -37.67
CA PHE A 33 25.55 -21.32 -38.15
C PHE A 33 26.05 -20.17 -37.26
N HIS A 34 26.62 -19.16 -37.92
CA HIS A 34 26.91 -17.87 -37.32
C HIS A 34 25.69 -16.96 -37.44
N PHE A 35 25.11 -16.59 -36.30
CA PHE A 35 24.02 -15.62 -36.23
C PHE A 35 24.57 -14.22 -36.53
N PRO A 36 24.18 -13.57 -37.64
CA PRO A 36 24.83 -12.35 -38.08
C PRO A 36 24.43 -11.12 -37.25
N ASP A 37 25.30 -10.11 -37.28
CA ASP A 37 25.07 -8.80 -36.65
C ASP A 37 23.71 -8.21 -37.02
N ASN A 38 23.02 -7.63 -36.03
CA ASN A 38 21.76 -6.89 -36.18
C ASN A 38 20.67 -7.65 -36.96
N THR A 39 20.69 -8.98 -36.94
CA THR A 39 19.78 -9.83 -37.71
C THR A 39 18.85 -10.60 -36.79
N THR A 40 17.55 -10.62 -37.14
CA THR A 40 16.57 -11.49 -36.50
C THR A 40 16.46 -12.82 -37.25
N VAL A 41 16.74 -13.93 -36.57
CA VAL A 41 16.65 -15.28 -37.11
C VAL A 41 15.45 -15.99 -36.48
N CYS A 42 14.53 -16.47 -37.32
CA CYS A 42 13.29 -17.09 -36.84
C CYS A 42 13.26 -18.58 -37.11
N PHE A 43 12.71 -19.32 -36.14
CA PHE A 43 12.54 -20.76 -36.20
C PHE A 43 11.05 -21.12 -36.21
N SER A 44 10.60 -21.75 -37.29
CA SER A 44 9.23 -22.26 -37.49
C SER A 44 9.17 -23.79 -37.64
N SER A 45 10.32 -24.46 -37.59
CA SER A 45 10.46 -25.91 -37.56
C SER A 45 11.56 -26.30 -36.58
N ASP A 46 11.55 -27.53 -36.08
CA ASP A 46 12.57 -28.02 -35.16
C ASP A 46 13.97 -27.98 -35.79
N MET A 47 14.95 -27.49 -35.05
CA MET A 47 16.33 -27.32 -35.53
C MET A 47 17.34 -27.70 -34.45
N THR A 48 18.49 -28.23 -34.87
CA THR A 48 19.63 -28.54 -33.99
C THR A 48 20.89 -27.84 -34.50
N PHE A 49 21.58 -27.12 -33.63
CA PHE A 49 22.89 -26.54 -33.89
C PHE A 49 23.95 -27.13 -32.96
N ASN A 50 25.13 -27.32 -33.50
CA ASN A 50 26.27 -27.88 -32.80
C ASN A 50 27.00 -26.78 -32.02
N ASN A 51 27.60 -25.81 -32.73
CA ASN A 51 28.38 -24.71 -32.14
C ASN A 51 27.90 -23.36 -32.68
N PRO A 52 26.73 -22.87 -32.25
CA PRO A 52 26.25 -21.57 -32.71
C PRO A 52 27.15 -20.45 -32.18
N THR A 53 27.42 -19.45 -33.04
CA THR A 53 28.15 -18.23 -32.67
C THR A 53 27.27 -17.02 -32.93
N PHE A 54 27.30 -16.00 -32.06
CA PHE A 54 26.45 -14.83 -32.17
C PHE A 54 27.27 -13.58 -32.47
N GLY A 55 26.90 -12.89 -33.55
CA GLY A 55 27.34 -11.55 -33.86
C GLY A 55 26.66 -10.50 -32.97
N THR A 56 27.04 -9.24 -33.17
CA THR A 56 26.58 -8.09 -32.39
C THR A 56 25.07 -7.90 -32.49
N ASN A 57 24.36 -7.86 -31.35
CA ASN A 57 22.90 -7.66 -31.29
C ASN A 57 22.10 -8.67 -32.14
N SER A 58 22.59 -9.91 -32.23
CA SER A 58 21.88 -11.00 -32.90
C SER A 58 20.61 -11.33 -32.13
N LYS A 59 19.49 -11.49 -32.84
CA LYS A 59 18.21 -11.86 -32.24
C LYS A 59 17.73 -13.18 -32.79
N ILE A 60 17.26 -14.07 -31.92
CA ILE A 60 16.56 -15.28 -32.32
C ILE A 60 15.15 -15.30 -31.79
N CYS A 61 14.23 -15.85 -32.59
CA CYS A 61 12.85 -16.09 -32.16
C CYS A 61 12.44 -17.52 -32.47
N ILE A 62 11.99 -18.24 -31.44
CA ILE A 62 11.56 -19.63 -31.52
C ILE A 62 10.04 -19.64 -31.41
N ALA A 63 9.35 -19.97 -32.51
CA ALA A 63 7.89 -19.97 -32.56
C ALA A 63 7.29 -21.04 -31.62
N SER A 64 6.02 -20.84 -31.21
CA SER A 64 5.33 -21.82 -30.37
C SER A 64 5.26 -23.20 -31.04
N GLY A 65 5.46 -24.26 -30.25
CA GLY A 65 5.50 -25.64 -30.74
C GLY A 65 6.81 -26.05 -31.44
N VAL A 66 7.76 -25.14 -31.61
CA VAL A 66 9.08 -25.42 -32.21
C VAL A 66 10.12 -25.68 -31.14
N THR A 67 11.00 -26.66 -31.37
CA THR A 67 12.16 -26.95 -30.54
C THR A 67 13.45 -26.54 -31.25
N LEU A 68 14.18 -25.62 -30.64
CA LEU A 68 15.55 -25.29 -31.00
C LEU A 68 16.51 -25.97 -30.03
N GLN A 69 17.46 -26.74 -30.54
CA GLN A 69 18.43 -27.47 -29.73
C GLN A 69 19.85 -26.98 -29.99
N PHE A 70 20.58 -26.64 -28.94
CA PHE A 70 22.02 -26.35 -28.99
C PHE A 70 22.81 -27.48 -28.32
N GLN A 71 23.78 -28.03 -29.07
CA GLN A 71 24.58 -29.15 -28.59
C GLN A 71 25.72 -28.72 -27.68
N ASN A 72 26.38 -27.60 -27.99
CA ASN A 72 27.51 -27.08 -27.23
C ASN A 72 27.25 -25.67 -26.70
N SER A 73 28.24 -25.12 -25.98
CA SER A 73 28.18 -23.77 -25.42
C SER A 73 27.97 -22.70 -26.49
N ILE A 74 27.30 -21.62 -26.09
CA ILE A 74 27.12 -20.42 -26.90
C ILE A 74 28.33 -19.51 -26.74
N SER A 75 28.82 -18.95 -27.84
CA SER A 75 29.84 -17.91 -27.84
C SER A 75 29.32 -16.70 -28.60
N GLY A 76 29.70 -15.50 -28.15
CA GLY A 76 29.30 -14.26 -28.80
C GLY A 76 30.28 -13.14 -28.51
N VAL A 77 29.90 -11.93 -28.92
CA VAL A 77 30.70 -10.73 -28.77
C VAL A 77 30.43 -10.11 -27.40
N ALA A 78 31.47 -9.70 -26.68
CA ALA A 78 31.33 -8.98 -25.41
C ALA A 78 30.65 -7.62 -25.62
N ASN A 79 29.81 -7.16 -24.68
CA ASN A 79 29.06 -5.91 -24.75
C ASN A 79 28.05 -5.85 -25.91
N ALA A 80 27.55 -7.00 -26.35
CA ALA A 80 26.58 -7.11 -27.42
C ALA A 80 25.60 -8.27 -27.14
N PRO A 81 24.40 -7.97 -26.63
CA PRO A 81 23.49 -9.00 -26.17
C PRO A 81 23.04 -9.92 -27.30
N ALA A 82 23.14 -11.22 -27.06
CA ALA A 82 22.43 -12.23 -27.82
C ALA A 82 20.98 -12.28 -27.29
N VAL A 83 20.02 -11.90 -28.13
CA VAL A 83 18.61 -11.78 -27.77
C VAL A 83 17.86 -13.07 -28.08
N PHE A 84 17.12 -13.61 -27.12
CA PHE A 84 16.36 -14.84 -27.23
C PHE A 84 14.88 -14.59 -26.93
N GLU A 85 14.03 -14.69 -27.95
CA GLU A 85 12.57 -14.73 -27.79
C GLU A 85 12.09 -16.18 -27.87
N VAL A 86 11.68 -16.74 -26.74
CA VAL A 86 11.35 -18.17 -26.63
C VAL A 86 9.84 -18.33 -26.43
N HIS A 87 9.09 -18.55 -27.53
CA HIS A 87 7.68 -18.97 -27.47
C HIS A 87 7.52 -20.49 -27.53
N GLY A 88 8.49 -21.19 -28.14
CA GLY A 88 8.59 -22.65 -28.19
C GLY A 88 9.53 -23.20 -27.13
N LYS A 89 10.43 -24.10 -27.51
CA LYS A 89 11.40 -24.72 -26.61
C LYS A 89 12.82 -24.42 -27.03
N LEU A 90 13.64 -23.93 -26.11
CA LEU A 90 15.09 -23.84 -26.27
C LEU A 90 15.74 -24.91 -25.37
N ASN A 91 16.36 -25.90 -25.98
CA ASN A 91 17.00 -27.00 -25.27
C ASN A 91 18.51 -26.93 -25.44
N PHE A 92 19.22 -26.90 -24.33
CA PHE A 92 20.65 -27.13 -24.31
C PHE A 92 20.89 -28.52 -23.76
N ILE A 93 21.53 -29.39 -24.53
CA ILE A 93 21.65 -30.81 -24.13
C ILE A 93 22.73 -31.08 -23.08
N GLN A 94 23.56 -30.09 -22.79
CA GLN A 94 24.65 -30.18 -21.83
C GLN A 94 24.71 -28.90 -20.98
N THR A 95 25.63 -28.89 -20.02
CA THR A 95 26.02 -27.69 -19.28
C THR A 95 26.53 -26.61 -20.24
N ILE A 96 26.12 -25.37 -20.00
CA ILE A 96 26.46 -24.20 -20.83
C ILE A 96 27.27 -23.22 -19.98
N THR A 97 28.23 -22.58 -20.62
CA THR A 97 28.78 -21.30 -20.16
C THR A 97 28.56 -20.27 -21.26
N SER A 98 27.86 -19.19 -20.96
CA SER A 98 27.78 -18.03 -21.86
C SER A 98 28.92 -17.07 -21.55
N VAL A 99 29.64 -16.65 -22.59
CA VAL A 99 30.57 -15.50 -22.52
C VAL A 99 29.95 -14.24 -23.12
N ALA A 100 28.84 -14.40 -23.83
CA ALA A 100 28.05 -13.30 -24.36
C ALA A 100 27.08 -12.79 -23.30
N ASP A 101 26.79 -11.50 -23.39
CA ASP A 101 25.65 -10.88 -22.76
C ASP A 101 24.37 -11.55 -23.27
N LEU A 102 23.45 -11.87 -22.36
CA LEU A 102 22.21 -12.54 -22.69
C LEU A 102 21.02 -11.60 -22.44
N ASP A 103 20.12 -11.47 -23.41
CA ASP A 103 18.79 -10.88 -23.20
C ASP A 103 17.73 -11.91 -23.57
N VAL A 104 17.19 -12.59 -22.55
CA VAL A 104 16.30 -13.74 -22.73
C VAL A 104 14.90 -13.38 -22.27
N HIS A 105 13.91 -13.57 -23.14
CA HIS A 105 12.50 -13.53 -22.79
C HIS A 105 11.86 -14.87 -23.10
N VAL A 106 11.51 -15.60 -22.04
CA VAL A 106 10.71 -16.82 -22.12
C VAL A 106 9.25 -16.44 -21.94
N TYR A 107 8.48 -16.55 -23.00
CA TYR A 107 7.05 -16.24 -22.96
C TYR A 107 6.28 -17.35 -22.24
N SER A 108 5.03 -17.09 -21.85
CA SER A 108 4.17 -18.05 -21.13
C SER A 108 4.00 -19.43 -21.79
N THR A 109 4.12 -19.54 -23.12
CA THR A 109 4.10 -20.83 -23.84
C THR A 109 5.48 -21.46 -23.99
N GLY A 110 6.52 -20.71 -23.65
CA GLY A 110 7.92 -21.03 -23.88
C GLY A 110 8.53 -21.88 -22.80
N SER A 111 9.62 -22.57 -23.14
CA SER A 111 10.45 -23.28 -22.16
C SER A 111 11.94 -23.25 -22.50
N ILE A 112 12.77 -23.18 -21.46
CA ILE A 112 14.20 -23.42 -21.54
C ILE A 112 14.55 -24.64 -20.68
N THR A 113 15.32 -25.57 -21.23
CA THR A 113 15.84 -26.71 -20.47
C THR A 113 17.35 -26.82 -20.69
N VAL A 114 18.12 -27.03 -19.61
CA VAL A 114 19.58 -27.19 -19.66
C VAL A 114 19.99 -28.57 -19.14
N GLY A 115 20.72 -29.33 -19.95
CA GLY A 115 21.14 -30.71 -19.66
C GLY A 115 19.99 -31.62 -19.21
N GLY A 116 18.83 -31.51 -19.85
CA GLY A 116 17.61 -32.24 -19.45
C GLY A 116 17.07 -31.84 -18.08
N GLY A 117 17.37 -30.62 -17.61
CA GLY A 117 16.97 -30.10 -16.30
C GLY A 117 18.03 -30.29 -15.22
N ASN A 118 19.15 -30.97 -15.51
CA ASN A 118 20.23 -31.19 -14.55
C ASN A 118 21.58 -30.59 -15.00
N GLY A 119 21.62 -29.97 -16.17
CA GLY A 119 22.82 -29.29 -16.67
C GLY A 119 22.98 -27.91 -16.03
N ASN A 120 24.23 -27.46 -15.89
CA ASN A 120 24.51 -26.16 -15.30
C ASN A 120 24.39 -25.06 -16.37
N LEU A 121 23.89 -23.90 -16.00
CA LEU A 121 23.97 -22.67 -16.78
C LEU A 121 24.89 -21.70 -16.04
N THR A 122 26.06 -21.45 -16.62
CA THR A 122 26.95 -20.38 -16.17
C THR A 122 26.76 -19.15 -17.06
N ILE A 123 26.40 -18.02 -16.47
CA ILE A 123 26.27 -16.74 -17.15
C ILE A 123 27.52 -15.92 -16.86
N GLY A 124 28.34 -15.71 -17.89
CA GLY A 124 29.60 -14.95 -17.82
C GLY A 124 29.63 -13.69 -18.68
N GLY A 125 28.53 -13.34 -19.35
CA GLY A 125 28.36 -12.03 -19.98
C GLY A 125 28.36 -10.90 -18.94
N GLN A 126 28.78 -9.71 -19.31
CA GLN A 126 28.86 -8.55 -18.41
C GLN A 126 27.47 -8.03 -18.05
N ASP A 127 26.55 -7.97 -19.00
CA ASP A 127 25.19 -7.45 -18.78
C ASP A 127 24.15 -8.47 -19.25
N ASN A 128 23.39 -9.03 -18.32
CA ASN A 128 22.44 -10.11 -18.61
C ASN A 128 21.05 -9.77 -18.10
N LYS A 129 20.05 -10.16 -18.90
CA LYS A 129 18.64 -9.98 -18.59
C LYS A 129 17.88 -11.26 -18.89
N ILE A 130 17.07 -11.70 -17.94
CA ILE A 130 16.15 -12.83 -18.09
C ILE A 130 14.77 -12.40 -17.62
N ILE A 131 13.80 -12.44 -18.53
CA ILE A 131 12.37 -12.33 -18.22
C ILE A 131 11.76 -13.71 -18.44
N ASN A 132 11.15 -14.27 -17.40
CA ASN A 132 10.53 -15.60 -17.49
C ASN A 132 9.04 -15.55 -17.17
N GLU A 133 8.19 -15.76 -18.16
CA GLU A 133 6.75 -16.00 -18.01
C GLU A 133 6.39 -17.49 -18.17
N GLY A 134 7.30 -18.29 -18.71
CA GLY A 134 7.10 -19.71 -19.02
C GLY A 134 7.78 -20.63 -18.02
N LEU A 135 8.51 -21.62 -18.53
CA LEU A 135 9.23 -22.60 -17.75
C LEU A 135 10.74 -22.55 -18.02
N ILE A 136 11.56 -22.42 -16.99
CA ILE A 136 13.00 -22.59 -17.08
C ILE A 136 13.42 -23.71 -16.13
N GLU A 137 14.15 -24.71 -16.66
CA GLU A 137 14.64 -25.85 -15.87
C GLU A 137 16.14 -26.09 -16.10
N MET A 138 16.90 -26.12 -15.01
CA MET A 138 18.34 -26.35 -15.03
C MET A 138 18.83 -27.01 -13.74
N GLY A 139 20.04 -27.55 -13.75
CA GLY A 139 20.71 -28.10 -12.56
C GLY A 139 21.22 -26.98 -11.66
N VAL A 140 22.27 -26.30 -12.08
CA VAL A 140 22.86 -25.17 -11.33
C VAL A 140 22.73 -23.90 -12.17
N LEU A 141 22.33 -22.79 -11.54
CA LEU A 141 22.47 -21.45 -12.11
C LEU A 141 23.68 -20.78 -11.45
N GLN A 142 24.70 -20.48 -12.24
CA GLN A 142 25.90 -19.78 -11.79
C GLN A 142 25.97 -18.41 -12.46
N LEU A 143 25.92 -17.34 -11.67
CA LEU A 143 26.22 -15.98 -12.13
C LEU A 143 27.71 -15.72 -11.90
N GLY A 144 28.43 -15.43 -12.99
CA GLY A 144 29.89 -15.32 -13.03
C GLY A 144 30.44 -14.03 -12.40
N ASP A 145 31.77 -13.89 -12.41
CA ASP A 145 32.47 -12.71 -11.89
C ASP A 145 32.19 -11.45 -12.73
N ASN A 146 32.02 -10.30 -12.06
CA ASN A 146 31.83 -8.99 -12.69
C ASN A 146 30.67 -8.95 -13.68
N THR A 147 29.57 -9.61 -13.32
CA THR A 147 28.34 -9.67 -14.13
C THR A 147 27.24 -8.82 -13.48
N ASN A 148 26.51 -8.07 -14.29
CA ASN A 148 25.27 -7.40 -13.93
C ASN A 148 24.12 -8.26 -14.43
N ASN A 149 23.21 -8.65 -13.54
CA ASN A 149 22.14 -9.58 -13.87
C ASN A 149 20.79 -9.00 -13.43
N ILE A 150 19.84 -8.95 -14.35
CA ILE A 150 18.44 -8.64 -14.07
C ILE A 150 17.62 -9.90 -14.36
N ILE A 151 17.03 -10.49 -13.33
CA ILE A 151 16.19 -11.69 -13.46
C ILE A 151 14.80 -11.38 -12.92
N ASP A 152 13.81 -11.34 -13.81
CA ASP A 152 12.41 -11.05 -13.49
C ASP A 152 11.53 -12.27 -13.82
N ASN A 153 11.08 -12.96 -12.80
CA ASN A 153 10.37 -14.23 -12.90
C ASN A 153 8.87 -14.06 -12.62
N PHE A 154 8.05 -14.31 -13.64
CA PHE A 154 6.59 -14.39 -13.60
C PHE A 154 6.07 -15.83 -13.67
N GLY A 155 6.85 -16.75 -14.25
CA GLY A 155 6.52 -18.17 -14.45
C GLY A 155 7.23 -19.10 -13.48
N ASN A 156 7.62 -20.28 -13.96
CA ASN A 156 8.31 -21.31 -13.18
C ASN A 156 9.80 -21.31 -13.48
N LEU A 157 10.63 -21.10 -12.47
CA LEU A 157 12.09 -21.28 -12.51
C LEU A 157 12.48 -22.42 -11.57
N ASN A 158 12.83 -23.56 -12.14
CA ASN A 158 13.25 -24.76 -11.42
C ASN A 158 14.76 -24.94 -11.53
N ILE A 159 15.44 -24.87 -10.39
CA ILE A 159 16.88 -25.08 -10.25
C ILE A 159 17.07 -26.36 -9.42
N ASN A 160 17.38 -27.47 -10.09
CA ASN A 160 17.55 -28.80 -9.51
C ASN A 160 18.90 -28.98 -8.78
N GLY A 161 19.50 -27.88 -8.35
CA GLY A 161 20.80 -27.78 -7.71
C GLY A 161 20.95 -26.39 -7.10
N ASN A 162 22.15 -25.81 -7.17
CA ASN A 162 22.44 -24.54 -6.52
C ASN A 162 22.13 -23.33 -7.41
N LEU A 163 21.77 -22.21 -6.79
CA LEU A 163 21.86 -20.88 -7.38
C LEU A 163 23.03 -20.17 -6.72
N ASN A 164 24.07 -19.89 -7.49
CA ASN A 164 25.31 -19.32 -7.00
C ASN A 164 25.59 -17.97 -7.65
N MET A 165 26.05 -17.02 -6.86
CA MET A 165 26.55 -15.73 -7.34
C MET A 165 27.99 -15.54 -6.90
N SER A 166 28.82 -15.07 -7.83
CA SER A 166 30.17 -14.64 -7.49
C SER A 166 30.14 -13.43 -6.54
N ASN A 167 31.25 -13.16 -5.86
CA ASN A 167 31.32 -12.02 -4.94
C ASN A 167 31.27 -10.65 -5.63
N SER A 168 31.58 -10.58 -6.93
CA SER A 168 31.56 -9.33 -7.72
C SER A 168 30.40 -9.26 -8.73
N ALA A 169 29.46 -10.22 -8.68
CA ALA A 169 28.22 -10.12 -9.44
C ALA A 169 27.27 -9.13 -8.77
N THR A 170 26.65 -8.25 -9.55
CA THR A 170 25.52 -7.45 -9.10
C THR A 170 24.25 -8.06 -9.66
N THR A 171 23.32 -8.49 -8.81
CA THR A 171 22.09 -9.15 -9.26
C THR A 171 20.86 -8.48 -8.68
N LEU A 172 19.95 -8.06 -9.58
CA LEU A 172 18.60 -7.67 -9.24
C LEU A 172 17.67 -8.82 -9.62
N PHE A 173 17.12 -9.47 -8.61
CA PHE A 173 16.28 -10.63 -8.78
C PHE A 173 14.87 -10.31 -8.27
N ARG A 174 13.85 -10.54 -9.09
CA ARG A 174 12.45 -10.44 -8.67
C ARG A 174 11.65 -11.68 -9.04
N ASN A 175 10.87 -12.17 -8.10
CA ASN A 175 9.84 -13.18 -8.31
C ASN A 175 8.47 -12.54 -8.10
N GLU A 176 7.72 -12.38 -9.18
CA GLU A 176 6.41 -11.71 -9.20
C GLU A 176 5.30 -12.57 -8.58
N GLY A 177 4.15 -11.97 -8.28
CA GLY A 177 3.07 -12.61 -7.49
C GLY A 177 2.55 -13.96 -8.01
N GLY A 178 2.66 -14.22 -9.32
CA GLY A 178 2.31 -15.50 -9.94
C GLY A 178 3.47 -16.48 -10.12
N GLY A 179 4.71 -16.04 -9.85
CA GLY A 179 5.93 -16.78 -10.13
C GLY A 179 6.27 -17.80 -9.04
N LEU A 180 6.83 -18.93 -9.48
CA LEU A 180 7.41 -19.96 -8.64
C LEU A 180 8.91 -20.06 -8.92
N ILE A 181 9.70 -20.07 -7.85
CA ILE A 181 11.10 -20.44 -7.88
C ILE A 181 11.31 -21.62 -6.95
N SER A 182 11.80 -22.71 -7.51
CA SER A 182 12.15 -23.90 -6.75
C SER A 182 13.64 -24.17 -6.88
N ILE A 183 14.32 -24.27 -5.74
CA ILE A 183 15.75 -24.53 -5.66
C ILE A 183 15.92 -25.77 -4.80
N THR A 184 16.39 -26.87 -5.39
CA THR A 184 16.59 -28.10 -4.62
C THR A 184 17.92 -28.08 -3.88
N GLY A 185 18.92 -27.33 -4.34
CA GLY A 185 20.21 -27.14 -3.68
C GLY A 185 20.25 -25.92 -2.75
N ASN A 186 21.44 -25.36 -2.56
CA ASN A 186 21.65 -24.16 -1.76
C ASN A 186 21.48 -22.88 -2.59
N TYR A 187 21.03 -21.84 -1.92
CA TYR A 187 21.08 -20.48 -2.42
C TYR A 187 22.36 -19.78 -1.92
N GLY A 188 23.21 -19.30 -2.82
CA GLY A 188 24.42 -18.55 -2.51
C GLY A 188 24.38 -17.13 -3.06
N ASN A 189 24.20 -16.16 -2.17
CA ASN A 189 24.12 -14.73 -2.50
C ASN A 189 25.47 -13.98 -2.30
N ASN A 190 25.47 -12.67 -2.52
CA ASN A 190 26.57 -11.74 -2.23
C ASN A 190 26.04 -10.37 -1.72
N GLU A 191 26.97 -9.47 -1.36
CA GLU A 191 26.66 -8.15 -0.78
C GLU A 191 26.01 -7.16 -1.76
N GLN A 192 26.11 -7.40 -3.07
CA GLN A 192 25.65 -6.47 -4.11
C GLN A 192 24.25 -6.79 -4.65
N SER A 193 23.61 -7.84 -4.14
CA SER A 193 22.42 -8.41 -4.76
C SER A 193 21.13 -8.15 -3.95
N VAL A 194 20.06 -7.84 -4.68
CA VAL A 194 18.74 -7.54 -4.14
C VAL A 194 17.74 -8.59 -4.62
N TYR A 195 16.96 -9.12 -3.69
CA TYR A 195 15.93 -10.13 -3.93
C TYR A 195 14.58 -9.62 -3.52
N VAL A 196 13.69 -9.57 -4.48
CA VAL A 196 12.29 -9.25 -4.26
C VAL A 196 11.48 -10.51 -4.50
N ASN A 197 10.72 -10.94 -3.50
CA ASN A 197 9.79 -12.04 -3.64
C ASN A 197 8.37 -11.58 -3.35
N CYS A 198 7.49 -11.76 -4.33
CA CYS A 198 6.06 -11.50 -4.26
C CYS A 198 5.24 -12.76 -4.55
N GLY A 199 5.83 -13.70 -5.29
CA GLY A 199 5.29 -15.04 -5.52
C GLY A 199 5.73 -16.04 -4.47
N THR A 200 6.12 -17.23 -4.93
CA THR A 200 6.60 -18.33 -4.08
C THR A 200 8.06 -18.68 -4.35
N ILE A 201 8.90 -18.62 -3.33
CA ILE A 201 10.26 -19.16 -3.34
C ILE A 201 10.33 -20.34 -2.38
N ILE A 202 10.85 -21.47 -2.88
CA ILE A 202 11.12 -22.67 -2.09
C ILE A 202 12.58 -23.07 -2.30
N SER A 203 13.41 -22.86 -1.27
CA SER A 203 14.73 -23.45 -1.17
C SER A 203 14.66 -24.71 -0.30
N GLN A 204 15.00 -25.88 -0.83
CA GLN A 204 14.92 -27.13 -0.08
C GLN A 204 16.09 -27.32 0.89
N ASN A 205 17.24 -26.69 0.63
CA ASN A 205 18.40 -26.70 1.51
C ASN A 205 18.62 -25.31 2.12
N GLY A 206 19.88 -24.88 2.29
CA GLY A 206 20.22 -23.64 2.96
C GLY A 206 20.05 -22.40 2.07
N PHE A 207 19.98 -21.25 2.73
CA PHE A 207 19.96 -19.94 2.10
C PHE A 207 21.04 -19.04 2.69
N ASN A 208 22.08 -18.74 1.92
CA ASN A 208 23.16 -17.88 2.37
C ASN A 208 23.00 -16.46 1.80
N ILE A 209 22.81 -15.48 2.67
CA ILE A 209 22.56 -14.07 2.29
C ILE A 209 23.85 -13.31 1.99
N ASN A 210 24.97 -13.64 2.64
CA ASN A 210 26.29 -13.02 2.40
C ASN A 210 26.25 -11.49 2.21
N GLY A 211 25.48 -10.79 3.03
CA GLY A 211 25.36 -9.34 3.04
C GLY A 211 24.41 -8.74 2.01
N GLY A 212 23.71 -9.56 1.23
CA GLY A 212 22.67 -9.08 0.32
C GLY A 212 21.36 -8.73 1.03
N LYS A 213 20.39 -8.25 0.25
CA LYS A 213 19.09 -7.78 0.74
C LYS A 213 17.95 -8.66 0.22
N ILE A 214 17.07 -9.11 1.12
CA ILE A 214 15.84 -9.82 0.80
C ILE A 214 14.64 -8.97 1.18
N ILE A 215 13.68 -8.85 0.28
CA ILE A 215 12.37 -8.25 0.51
C ILE A 215 11.31 -9.27 0.12
N ASN A 216 10.56 -9.74 1.11
CA ASN A 216 9.52 -10.74 0.92
C ASN A 216 8.13 -10.15 1.20
N THR A 217 7.27 -10.15 0.19
CA THR A 217 5.83 -9.86 0.29
C THR A 217 4.97 -11.10 0.01
N GLY A 218 5.57 -12.16 -0.55
CA GLY A 218 4.92 -13.44 -0.86
C GLY A 218 5.26 -14.56 0.13
N ILE A 219 5.43 -15.77 -0.40
CA ILE A 219 5.80 -16.97 0.36
C ILE A 219 7.27 -17.29 0.13
N PHE A 220 8.04 -17.35 1.22
CA PHE A 220 9.45 -17.70 1.19
C PHE A 220 9.71 -18.85 2.16
N THR A 221 10.14 -19.99 1.66
CA THR A 221 10.41 -21.19 2.47
C THR A 221 11.84 -21.67 2.28
N VAL A 222 12.54 -21.91 3.39
CA VAL A 222 13.88 -22.49 3.44
C VAL A 222 13.85 -23.78 4.26
N GLY A 223 14.26 -24.88 3.63
CA GLY A 223 14.32 -26.21 4.25
C GLY A 223 15.52 -26.42 5.17
N GLY A 224 16.59 -25.66 4.97
CA GLY A 224 17.83 -25.70 5.74
C GLY A 224 18.12 -24.40 6.50
N ASP A 225 19.39 -24.22 6.84
CA ASP A 225 19.86 -23.05 7.59
C ASP A 225 19.86 -21.79 6.72
N ILE A 226 19.59 -20.65 7.36
CA ILE A 226 19.76 -19.32 6.79
C ILE A 226 21.01 -18.70 7.39
N ASN A 227 21.99 -18.36 6.56
CA ASN A 227 23.22 -17.73 7.02
C ASN A 227 23.20 -16.24 6.69
N LEU A 228 23.22 -15.39 7.72
CA LEU A 228 23.29 -13.92 7.62
C LEU A 228 24.75 -13.44 7.67
N SER A 229 25.65 -14.11 6.96
CA SER A 229 27.06 -13.69 6.85
C SER A 229 27.21 -12.41 6.00
N GLY A 230 28.41 -11.86 5.91
CA GLY A 230 28.67 -10.59 5.20
C GLY A 230 28.48 -9.38 6.12
N SER A 231 28.70 -8.18 5.57
CA SER A 231 28.70 -6.93 6.37
C SER A 231 27.35 -6.21 6.42
N SER A 232 26.40 -6.57 5.57
CA SER A 232 25.16 -5.81 5.33
C SER A 232 23.91 -6.67 5.10
N SER A 233 23.81 -7.84 5.76
CA SER A 233 22.67 -8.75 5.52
C SER A 233 21.35 -8.14 5.97
N GLU A 234 20.38 -8.06 5.07
CA GLU A 234 19.06 -7.46 5.34
C GLU A 234 17.92 -8.42 4.95
N ILE A 235 16.95 -8.60 5.85
CA ILE A 235 15.68 -9.27 5.55
C ILE A 235 14.54 -8.30 5.90
N HIS A 236 13.72 -7.95 4.91
CA HIS A 236 12.47 -7.24 5.10
C HIS A 236 11.31 -8.17 4.75
N ASN A 237 10.58 -8.62 5.77
CA ASN A 237 9.46 -9.53 5.59
C ASN A 237 8.10 -8.85 5.86
N PHE A 238 7.28 -8.77 4.82
CA PHE A 238 5.88 -8.34 4.82
C PHE A 238 4.92 -9.51 4.55
N GLY A 239 5.43 -10.63 4.05
CA GLY A 239 4.67 -11.82 3.70
C GLY A 239 4.84 -12.97 4.71
N LEU A 240 4.83 -14.19 4.18
CA LEU A 240 5.13 -15.40 4.95
C LEU A 240 6.57 -15.83 4.68
N PHE A 241 7.40 -15.82 5.72
CA PHE A 241 8.77 -16.29 5.67
C PHE A 241 8.96 -17.45 6.65
N THR A 242 9.40 -18.60 6.17
CA THR A 242 9.58 -19.82 6.98
C THR A 242 10.95 -20.44 6.79
N SER A 243 11.62 -20.80 7.88
CA SER A 243 12.86 -21.58 7.91
C SER A 243 12.71 -22.78 8.84
N THR A 244 12.94 -23.99 8.32
CA THR A 244 13.03 -25.20 9.16
C THR A 244 14.43 -25.45 9.73
N GLY A 245 15.46 -24.81 9.18
CA GLY A 245 16.79 -24.75 9.78
C GLY A 245 17.01 -23.51 10.63
N ASN A 246 18.21 -23.41 11.19
CA ASN A 246 18.62 -22.30 12.04
C ASN A 246 18.88 -21.05 11.19
N MET A 247 18.49 -19.89 11.71
CA MET A 247 18.99 -18.62 11.24
C MET A 247 20.26 -18.29 12.02
N ASN A 248 21.40 -18.32 11.33
CA ASN A 248 22.73 -18.12 11.89
C ASN A 248 23.22 -16.70 11.57
N ASN A 249 23.34 -15.90 12.61
CA ASN A 249 23.84 -14.54 12.51
C ASN A 249 25.35 -14.49 12.68
N ALA A 250 26.03 -13.79 11.77
CA ALA A 250 27.44 -13.44 11.93
C ALA A 250 27.57 -12.21 12.85
N PRO A 251 28.77 -11.87 13.36
CA PRO A 251 28.95 -10.72 14.25
C PRO A 251 28.75 -9.33 13.60
N ALA A 252 28.45 -9.25 12.30
CA ALA A 252 28.07 -8.01 11.63
C ALA A 252 26.55 -7.79 11.75
N ASP A 253 26.14 -6.54 11.92
CA ASP A 253 24.78 -6.13 12.30
C ASP A 253 23.71 -6.45 11.23
N ALA A 254 23.30 -7.72 11.12
CA ALA A 254 22.21 -8.10 10.24
C ALA A 254 20.90 -7.45 10.71
N VAL A 255 20.17 -6.85 9.77
CA VAL A 255 18.88 -6.20 10.03
C VAL A 255 17.75 -7.14 9.64
N ILE A 256 16.87 -7.46 10.60
CA ILE A 256 15.64 -8.21 10.34
C ILE A 256 14.47 -7.27 10.61
N TYR A 257 13.84 -6.83 9.52
CA TYR A 257 12.60 -6.10 9.56
C TYR A 257 11.43 -7.06 9.31
N ASN A 258 10.42 -7.08 10.20
CA ASN A 258 9.25 -7.94 10.06
C ASN A 258 7.93 -7.21 10.36
N GLU A 259 7.04 -7.16 9.35
CA GLU A 259 5.63 -6.78 9.43
C GLU A 259 4.69 -7.96 9.11
N GLY A 260 5.22 -8.99 8.43
CA GLY A 260 4.49 -10.22 8.14
C GLY A 260 4.60 -11.28 9.23
N GLN A 261 4.58 -12.54 8.82
CA GLN A 261 4.89 -13.68 9.69
C GLN A 261 6.26 -14.26 9.37
N LEU A 262 7.15 -14.26 10.36
CA LEU A 262 8.45 -14.92 10.33
C LEU A 262 8.41 -16.16 11.21
N THR A 263 8.62 -17.34 10.64
CA THR A 263 8.62 -18.63 11.35
C THR A 263 9.99 -19.27 11.26
N LEU A 264 10.65 -19.49 12.40
CA LEU A 264 12.03 -19.99 12.45
C LEU A 264 12.16 -21.19 13.39
N ASN A 265 13.05 -22.11 13.04
CA ASN A 265 13.50 -23.13 14.00
C ASN A 265 14.25 -22.49 15.17
N GLN A 266 15.25 -21.65 14.89
CA GLN A 266 16.02 -20.92 15.89
C GLN A 266 16.65 -19.69 15.24
N PHE A 267 16.88 -18.63 16.01
CA PHE A 267 17.76 -17.52 15.61
C PHE A 267 18.92 -17.42 16.59
N GLN A 268 20.16 -17.44 16.08
CA GLN A 268 21.34 -17.57 16.94
C GLN A 268 22.58 -16.86 16.40
N GLY A 269 23.54 -16.58 17.28
CA GLY A 269 24.83 -15.99 16.93
C GLY A 269 24.86 -14.45 16.98
N GLY A 270 26.06 -13.88 16.96
CA GLY A 270 26.29 -12.43 16.79
C GLY A 270 25.51 -11.51 17.73
N ASN A 271 25.38 -10.23 17.35
CA ASN A 271 24.37 -9.31 17.87
C ASN A 271 23.29 -9.15 16.80
N ALA A 272 22.05 -8.86 17.17
CA ALA A 272 20.96 -8.74 16.20
C ALA A 272 20.13 -7.46 16.39
N ASP A 273 19.48 -7.02 15.33
CA ASP A 273 18.42 -6.02 15.40
C ASP A 273 17.15 -6.60 14.75
N ILE A 274 16.10 -6.75 15.55
CA ILE A 274 14.81 -7.30 15.12
C ILE A 274 13.78 -6.17 15.18
N GLN A 275 13.57 -5.56 14.03
CA GLN A 275 12.72 -4.39 13.86
C GLN A 275 11.30 -4.79 13.46
N GLY A 276 10.32 -4.17 14.10
CA GLY A 276 8.92 -4.23 13.67
C GLY A 276 8.45 -2.88 13.11
N PRO A 277 7.19 -2.81 12.66
CA PRO A 277 6.64 -1.60 12.04
C PRO A 277 6.61 -0.44 13.02
N SER A 278 6.85 0.78 12.53
CA SER A 278 6.81 2.00 13.37
C SER A 278 5.39 2.33 13.85
N SER A 279 4.38 2.05 13.02
CA SER A 279 2.96 2.30 13.32
C SER A 279 2.38 1.23 14.24
N SER A 280 1.68 1.63 15.30
CA SER A 280 1.02 0.72 16.24
C SER A 280 -0.23 0.03 15.68
N SER A 281 -0.73 0.50 14.53
CA SER A 281 -1.80 -0.13 13.74
C SER A 281 -1.34 -1.38 12.97
N LYS A 282 -0.02 -1.60 12.92
CA LYS A 282 0.62 -2.75 12.29
C LYS A 282 1.38 -3.54 13.35
N LYS A 283 1.60 -4.83 13.12
CA LYS A 283 2.38 -5.68 14.03
C LYS A 283 3.03 -6.82 13.26
N GLY A 284 4.32 -7.03 13.49
CA GLY A 284 5.04 -8.19 12.96
C GLY A 284 4.93 -9.39 13.88
N TYR A 285 4.76 -10.58 13.32
CA TYR A 285 4.57 -11.82 14.07
C TYR A 285 5.77 -12.75 13.87
N ILE A 286 6.37 -13.19 14.97
CA ILE A 286 7.55 -14.06 14.98
C ILE A 286 7.23 -15.34 15.74
N VAL A 287 7.30 -16.46 15.04
CA VAL A 287 7.03 -17.81 15.59
C VAL A 287 8.34 -18.59 15.66
N LEU A 288 8.65 -19.12 16.83
CA LEU A 288 9.94 -19.74 17.15
C LEU A 288 9.76 -21.16 17.67
N GLN A 289 10.50 -22.12 17.11
CA GLN A 289 10.56 -23.46 17.69
C GLN A 289 11.49 -23.52 18.90
N ASN A 290 12.68 -22.91 18.78
CA ASN A 290 13.71 -22.81 19.81
C ASN A 290 13.94 -21.33 20.19
N PRO A 291 14.45 -21.05 21.40
CA PRO A 291 14.67 -19.66 21.82
C PRO A 291 15.72 -18.97 20.94
N ILE A 292 15.58 -17.65 20.82
CA ILE A 292 16.61 -16.79 20.28
C ILE A 292 17.83 -16.84 21.20
N GLN A 293 19.01 -17.06 20.61
CA GLN A 293 20.31 -17.17 21.30
C GLN A 293 21.36 -16.30 20.62
N VAL A 294 21.21 -14.99 20.78
CA VAL A 294 22.12 -13.97 20.23
C VAL A 294 22.80 -13.24 21.40
N GLY A 295 23.82 -12.43 21.14
CA GLY A 295 24.51 -11.61 22.12
C GLY A 295 23.63 -10.45 22.61
N ASN A 296 23.89 -9.24 22.11
CA ASN A 296 23.00 -8.10 22.32
C ASN A 296 21.91 -8.09 21.24
N VAL A 297 20.68 -7.74 21.60
CA VAL A 297 19.59 -7.62 20.63
C VAL A 297 18.68 -6.43 20.91
N VAL A 298 18.42 -5.63 19.88
CA VAL A 298 17.37 -4.60 19.91
C VAL A 298 16.10 -5.21 19.30
N VAL A 299 14.95 -4.97 19.95
CA VAL A 299 13.69 -5.64 19.59
C VAL A 299 12.54 -4.65 19.54
N GLY A 300 11.85 -4.59 18.40
CA GLY A 300 10.61 -3.83 18.20
C GLY A 300 10.78 -2.60 17.30
N PRO A 301 9.85 -1.64 17.34
CA PRO A 301 8.58 -1.67 18.07
C PRO A 301 7.57 -2.62 17.42
N ASN A 302 6.40 -2.82 18.05
CA ASN A 302 5.23 -3.49 17.47
C ASN A 302 5.50 -4.91 16.93
N LEU A 303 6.15 -5.75 17.72
CA LEU A 303 6.36 -7.17 17.41
C LEU A 303 5.56 -8.06 18.37
N ASP A 304 5.20 -9.26 17.91
CA ASP A 304 4.69 -10.34 18.76
C ASP A 304 5.57 -11.58 18.61
N PHE A 305 6.01 -12.14 19.73
CA PHE A 305 6.81 -13.36 19.75
C PHE A 305 6.00 -14.52 20.32
N ARG A 306 6.01 -15.64 19.61
CA ARG A 306 5.37 -16.89 20.06
C ARG A 306 6.32 -18.07 19.93
N ARG A 307 6.48 -18.82 21.02
CA ARG A 307 7.06 -20.15 20.97
C ARG A 307 6.04 -21.17 20.47
N THR A 308 6.43 -22.09 19.60
CA THR A 308 5.56 -23.20 19.18
C THR A 308 5.28 -24.19 20.31
N THR A 309 6.17 -24.24 21.31
CA THR A 309 6.03 -25.06 22.52
C THR A 309 6.42 -24.28 23.76
N GLY A 310 5.64 -24.41 24.83
CA GLY A 310 5.90 -23.78 26.13
C GLY A 310 5.28 -22.38 26.24
N VAL A 311 5.60 -21.69 27.34
CA VAL A 311 5.18 -20.30 27.58
C VAL A 311 5.97 -19.36 26.67
N SER A 312 5.34 -18.28 26.22
CA SER A 312 6.02 -17.18 25.52
C SER A 312 6.12 -15.98 26.47
N ASP A 313 7.33 -15.68 26.90
CA ASP A 313 7.69 -14.51 27.71
C ASP A 313 9.13 -14.10 27.38
N PRO A 314 9.61 -12.92 27.81
CA PRO A 314 10.96 -12.46 27.48
C PRO A 314 12.07 -13.47 27.79
N SER A 315 11.98 -14.19 28.92
CA SER A 315 13.02 -15.13 29.37
C SER A 315 13.02 -16.45 28.62
N THR A 316 11.86 -16.87 28.10
CA THR A 316 11.71 -18.10 27.33
C THR A 316 11.91 -17.90 25.83
N VAL A 317 11.67 -16.68 25.33
CA VAL A 317 11.95 -16.29 23.93
C VAL A 317 13.42 -15.96 23.74
N PHE A 318 14.05 -15.21 24.65
CA PHE A 318 15.44 -14.78 24.56
C PHE A 318 16.28 -15.48 25.63
N MET A 319 16.96 -16.57 25.26
CA MET A 319 17.87 -17.28 26.17
C MET A 319 19.32 -16.92 25.87
N ASN A 320 20.13 -16.77 26.91
CA ASN A 320 21.55 -16.39 26.78
C ASN A 320 21.76 -15.12 25.93
N SER A 321 20.78 -14.21 25.93
CA SER A 321 20.76 -12.98 25.15
C SER A 321 20.55 -11.77 26.07
N ASN A 322 20.96 -10.59 25.61
CA ASN A 322 20.78 -9.31 26.29
C ASN A 322 19.81 -8.42 25.50
N PRO A 323 18.49 -8.59 25.64
CA PRO A 323 17.52 -7.83 24.86
C PRO A 323 17.29 -6.41 25.39
N SER A 324 17.13 -5.47 24.47
CA SER A 324 16.63 -4.11 24.70
C SER A 324 15.32 -3.93 23.94
N PHE A 325 14.21 -3.75 24.66
CA PHE A 325 12.87 -3.72 24.08
C PHE A 325 12.40 -2.30 23.79
N LEU A 326 11.89 -2.10 22.57
CA LEU A 326 11.13 -0.93 22.16
C LEU A 326 9.63 -1.11 22.48
N ALA A 327 8.83 -0.11 22.15
CA ALA A 327 7.40 -0.09 22.49
C ALA A 327 6.61 -1.24 21.84
N ASN A 328 5.56 -1.71 22.53
CA ASN A 328 4.58 -2.68 22.03
C ASN A 328 5.17 -4.02 21.53
N VAL A 329 6.25 -4.48 22.17
CA VAL A 329 6.70 -5.87 22.05
C VAL A 329 5.81 -6.73 22.94
N THR A 330 5.10 -7.69 22.33
CA THR A 330 4.18 -8.60 23.00
C THR A 330 4.63 -10.05 22.86
N TYR A 331 4.03 -10.91 23.68
CA TYR A 331 4.34 -12.34 23.70
C TYR A 331 3.05 -13.15 23.62
N ASP A 332 2.90 -13.89 22.52
CA ASP A 332 1.75 -14.73 22.20
C ASP A 332 0.38 -14.02 22.31
N CYS A 333 0.32 -12.75 21.91
CA CYS A 333 -0.97 -12.07 21.83
C CYS A 333 -1.85 -12.66 20.70
N ALA A 334 -1.21 -13.29 19.70
CA ALA A 334 -1.88 -13.86 18.55
C ALA A 334 -2.81 -15.03 18.94
N SER A 335 -2.35 -15.94 19.80
CA SER A 335 -3.15 -17.11 20.22
C SER A 335 -4.38 -16.71 21.04
N THR A 336 -4.30 -15.59 21.74
CA THR A 336 -5.34 -15.06 22.62
C THR A 336 -6.22 -14.01 21.93
N ASN A 337 -5.97 -13.72 20.65
CA ASN A 337 -6.64 -12.68 19.87
C ASN A 337 -6.65 -11.31 20.59
N SER A 338 -5.54 -10.99 21.25
CA SER A 338 -5.37 -9.79 22.08
C SER A 338 -4.35 -8.79 21.52
N CYS A 339 -3.82 -9.04 20.33
CA CYS A 339 -2.86 -8.16 19.67
C CYS A 339 -3.45 -6.78 19.33
N SER A 340 -2.62 -5.74 19.42
CA SER A 340 -3.01 -4.37 19.07
C SER A 340 -3.33 -4.16 17.58
N ALA A 341 -2.86 -5.05 16.72
CA ALA A 341 -3.03 -5.01 15.27
C ALA A 341 -3.07 -6.44 14.71
N PRO A 342 -3.82 -6.72 13.63
CA PRO A 342 -3.95 -8.06 13.06
C PRO A 342 -2.70 -8.51 12.29
N LEU A 343 -2.56 -9.82 12.07
CA LEU A 343 -1.55 -10.39 11.18
C LEU A 343 -1.95 -10.19 9.71
N ILE A 344 -1.05 -9.61 8.93
CA ILE A 344 -1.15 -9.50 7.46
C ILE A 344 0.01 -10.30 6.85
N ILE A 345 -0.29 -11.15 5.86
CA ILE A 345 0.71 -11.99 5.15
C ILE A 345 0.67 -11.82 3.63
N ASN A 346 -0.25 -11.00 3.14
CA ASN A 346 -0.31 -10.59 1.75
C ASN A 346 -0.59 -9.09 1.75
N PRO A 347 0.45 -8.25 1.62
CA PRO A 347 0.29 -6.82 1.70
C PRO A 347 -0.30 -6.21 0.41
N GLY A 348 -0.54 -7.02 -0.64
CA GLY A 348 -1.20 -6.56 -1.86
C GLY A 348 -0.33 -5.75 -2.82
N PHE A 349 0.99 -5.66 -2.58
CA PHE A 349 1.94 -5.00 -3.47
C PHE A 349 3.15 -5.90 -3.77
N CYS A 350 3.83 -5.62 -4.89
CA CYS A 350 5.14 -6.19 -5.21
C CYS A 350 6.17 -5.06 -5.38
N PRO A 351 7.29 -5.06 -4.64
CA PRO A 351 8.32 -4.05 -4.78
C PRO A 351 8.93 -4.00 -6.19
N ALA A 352 9.53 -2.85 -6.53
CA ALA A 352 10.32 -2.75 -7.76
C ALA A 352 11.53 -3.69 -7.69
N ILE A 353 12.03 -4.17 -8.84
CA ILE A 353 13.15 -5.14 -8.92
C ILE A 353 14.45 -4.67 -8.26
N ASN A 354 14.64 -3.36 -8.09
CA ASN A 354 15.75 -2.77 -7.36
C ASN A 354 15.55 -2.74 -5.82
N GLY A 355 14.45 -3.32 -5.33
CA GLY A 355 14.08 -3.36 -3.92
C GLY A 355 13.44 -2.09 -3.37
N ALA A 356 13.07 -1.12 -4.23
CA ALA A 356 12.31 0.03 -3.78
C ALA A 356 10.90 -0.39 -3.32
N LEU A 357 10.59 -0.12 -2.05
CA LEU A 357 9.27 -0.34 -1.46
C LEU A 357 8.32 0.80 -1.86
N PRO A 358 7.00 0.55 -1.97
CA PRO A 358 6.02 1.62 -2.17
C PRO A 358 6.05 2.64 -1.03
N PRO A 359 5.45 3.83 -1.25
CA PRO A 359 5.01 4.67 -0.15
C PRO A 359 4.18 3.87 0.85
N MET A 360 4.06 4.40 2.07
CA MET A 360 3.12 3.89 3.04
C MET A 360 2.08 4.97 3.31
N ALA A 361 0.89 4.79 2.74
CA ALA A 361 -0.29 5.59 3.02
C ALA A 361 -1.02 4.95 4.21
N VAL A 362 -1.36 5.73 5.23
CA VAL A 362 -1.96 5.24 6.46
C VAL A 362 -3.34 5.86 6.64
N ASP A 363 -4.35 5.02 6.83
CA ASP A 363 -5.74 5.47 7.04
C ASP A 363 -5.86 6.58 8.08
N ASP A 364 -6.65 7.59 7.74
CA ASP A 364 -6.87 8.78 8.56
C ASP A 364 -8.25 8.77 9.21
N THR A 365 -8.39 9.52 10.30
CA THR A 365 -9.70 9.84 10.87
C THR A 365 -9.78 11.29 11.30
N TYR A 366 -10.79 12.00 10.79
CA TYR A 366 -11.05 13.39 11.16
C TYR A 366 -12.49 13.61 11.61
N THR A 367 -12.67 14.56 12.52
CA THR A 367 -13.96 15.14 12.87
C THR A 367 -14.01 16.57 12.36
N ILE A 368 -14.96 16.88 11.47
CA ILE A 368 -15.04 18.16 10.78
C ILE A 368 -16.44 18.76 10.96
N VAL A 369 -16.53 20.07 11.13
CA VAL A 369 -17.82 20.79 11.10
C VAL A 369 -18.17 21.11 9.64
N ALA A 370 -19.43 20.99 9.25
CA ALA A 370 -19.86 21.33 7.88
C ALA A 370 -19.42 22.76 7.50
N GLY A 371 -18.73 22.90 6.37
CA GLY A 371 -18.11 24.15 5.92
C GLY A 371 -16.67 24.37 6.41
N GLY A 372 -16.09 23.44 7.15
CA GLY A 372 -14.72 23.50 7.69
C GLY A 372 -13.72 22.57 7.00
N SER A 373 -12.51 22.52 7.56
CA SER A 373 -11.40 21.65 7.16
C SER A 373 -10.93 20.75 8.32
N SER A 374 -10.20 19.68 8.00
CA SER A 374 -9.51 18.85 8.99
C SER A 374 -8.48 19.65 9.79
N ALA A 375 -8.23 19.24 11.04
CA ALA A 375 -7.25 19.87 11.93
C ALA A 375 -5.79 19.55 11.54
N GLY A 376 -5.56 18.46 10.82
CA GLY A 376 -4.26 18.04 10.26
C GLY A 376 -4.41 17.63 8.79
N ILE A 377 -3.35 17.08 8.22
CA ILE A 377 -3.28 16.66 6.82
C ILE A 377 -3.09 15.15 6.71
N VAL A 378 -3.53 14.58 5.59
CA VAL A 378 -3.45 13.12 5.35
C VAL A 378 -2.02 12.59 5.30
N LEU A 379 -1.02 13.46 5.16
CA LEU A 379 0.39 13.06 5.11
C LEU A 379 1.07 13.01 6.49
N ASP A 380 0.37 13.40 7.58
CA ASP A 380 0.98 13.51 8.92
C ASP A 380 1.52 12.16 9.44
N ASN A 381 0.94 11.05 8.99
CA ASN A 381 1.26 9.66 9.34
C ASN A 381 1.77 8.82 8.16
N ASP A 382 2.03 9.44 7.01
CA ASP A 382 2.45 8.80 5.77
C ASP A 382 3.98 8.86 5.59
N PHE A 383 4.51 7.96 4.74
CA PHE A 383 5.94 7.86 4.46
C PHE A 383 6.21 7.70 2.96
N GLU A 384 7.25 8.39 2.45
CA GLU A 384 7.63 8.35 1.03
C GLU A 384 8.06 6.96 0.57
N THR A 385 8.74 6.24 1.46
CA THR A 385 9.08 4.81 1.33
C THR A 385 8.76 4.15 2.67
N TYR A 386 8.54 2.85 2.65
CA TYR A 386 8.42 2.08 3.87
C TYR A 386 9.60 2.32 4.84
N GLY A 387 9.33 2.86 6.04
CA GLY A 387 10.35 3.20 7.04
C GLY A 387 11.27 4.36 6.65
N GLY A 388 10.94 5.10 5.58
CA GLY A 388 11.71 6.23 5.07
C GLY A 388 11.37 7.56 5.72
N ALA A 389 11.63 8.64 4.98
CA ALA A 389 11.22 9.97 5.40
C ALA A 389 9.69 10.09 5.44
N GLN A 390 9.20 10.95 6.33
CA GLN A 390 7.79 11.34 6.34
C GLN A 390 7.39 11.84 4.94
N ALA A 391 6.20 11.45 4.49
CA ALA A 391 5.65 11.96 3.24
C ALA A 391 5.34 13.46 3.36
N THR A 392 5.65 14.18 2.31
CA THR A 392 5.40 15.61 2.17
C THR A 392 4.95 15.88 0.74
N LEU A 393 4.33 17.03 0.51
CA LEU A 393 3.95 17.46 -0.85
C LEU A 393 5.17 17.69 -1.78
N SER A 394 6.40 17.61 -1.26
CA SER A 394 7.62 17.74 -2.06
C SER A 394 8.19 16.40 -2.55
N ASN A 395 7.94 15.30 -1.83
CA ASN A 395 8.51 13.98 -2.13
C ASN A 395 7.46 12.94 -2.52
N VAL A 396 6.18 13.22 -2.32
CA VAL A 396 5.08 12.40 -2.86
C VAL A 396 4.11 13.23 -3.72
N LEU A 397 3.51 12.57 -4.71
CA LEU A 397 2.37 13.06 -5.47
C LEU A 397 1.10 12.61 -4.75
N LEU A 398 0.34 13.56 -4.21
CA LEU A 398 -0.92 13.30 -3.50
C LEU A 398 -2.12 13.46 -4.44
N SER A 399 -3.02 12.47 -4.46
CA SER A 399 -4.24 12.52 -5.27
C SER A 399 -5.45 11.91 -4.57
N GLN A 400 -6.66 12.39 -4.92
CA GLN A 400 -7.92 11.77 -4.48
C GLN A 400 -8.36 10.73 -5.51
N ILE A 401 -8.63 9.50 -5.05
CA ILE A 401 -9.11 8.40 -5.90
C ILE A 401 -10.64 8.35 -5.91
N SER A 402 -11.29 8.44 -4.74
CA SER A 402 -12.75 8.39 -4.65
C SER A 402 -13.28 9.03 -3.37
N THR A 403 -14.58 9.36 -3.35
CA THR A 403 -15.27 9.83 -2.14
C THR A 403 -16.68 9.23 -2.09
N SER A 404 -17.14 8.92 -0.89
CA SER A 404 -18.52 8.47 -0.64
C SER A 404 -19.55 9.60 -0.74
N ASN A 405 -19.11 10.86 -0.65
CA ASN A 405 -19.97 12.03 -0.77
C ASN A 405 -19.21 13.17 -1.45
N SER A 406 -19.79 13.76 -2.50
CA SER A 406 -19.18 14.87 -3.26
C SER A 406 -18.91 16.14 -2.45
N ASN A 407 -19.52 16.27 -1.27
CA ASN A 407 -19.26 17.37 -0.35
C ASN A 407 -18.03 17.15 0.54
N ILE A 408 -17.42 15.97 0.50
CA ILE A 408 -16.16 15.64 1.17
C ILE A 408 -15.07 15.48 0.11
N SER A 409 -14.02 16.29 0.21
CA SER A 409 -12.92 16.31 -0.77
C SER A 409 -11.57 16.50 -0.10
N LEU A 410 -10.51 15.97 -0.72
CA LEU A 410 -9.13 16.22 -0.37
C LEU A 410 -8.60 17.44 -1.14
N ASN A 411 -8.03 18.40 -0.43
CA ASN A 411 -7.23 19.45 -1.04
C ASN A 411 -5.81 18.93 -1.26
N THR A 412 -5.49 18.54 -2.49
CA THR A 412 -4.17 17.96 -2.82
C THR A 412 -3.02 18.97 -2.77
N ALA A 413 -3.31 20.28 -2.65
CA ALA A 413 -2.29 21.32 -2.58
C ALA A 413 -1.75 21.57 -1.17
N ASP A 414 -2.49 21.16 -0.13
CA ASP A 414 -2.06 21.30 1.27
C ASP A 414 -2.26 20.01 2.09
N GLY A 415 -2.99 19.02 1.58
CA GLY A 415 -3.25 17.73 2.23
C GLY A 415 -4.45 17.72 3.18
N HIS A 416 -5.19 18.82 3.32
CA HIS A 416 -6.36 18.88 4.20
C HIS A 416 -7.61 18.25 3.57
N ILE A 417 -8.47 17.70 4.42
CA ILE A 417 -9.81 17.25 4.05
C ILE A 417 -10.80 18.38 4.27
N LEU A 418 -11.64 18.64 3.28
CA LEU A 418 -12.62 19.71 3.27
C LEU A 418 -14.04 19.12 3.32
N ALA A 419 -14.91 19.76 4.11
CA ALA A 419 -16.34 19.46 4.13
C ALA A 419 -17.11 20.70 3.65
N ALA A 420 -17.87 20.57 2.56
CA ALA A 420 -18.64 21.69 2.00
C ALA A 420 -19.71 22.19 3.00
N PRO A 421 -20.08 23.48 2.97
CA PRO A 421 -21.19 24.00 3.76
C PRO A 421 -22.49 23.22 3.51
N GLY A 422 -23.24 22.93 4.57
CA GLY A 422 -24.51 22.20 4.46
C GLY A 422 -24.36 20.68 4.33
N THR A 423 -23.15 20.14 4.45
CA THR A 423 -22.95 18.68 4.55
C THR A 423 -23.73 18.13 5.75
N ALA A 424 -24.59 17.13 5.49
CA ALA A 424 -25.41 16.54 6.53
C ALA A 424 -24.54 15.84 7.58
N PRO A 425 -24.93 15.84 8.86
CA PRO A 425 -24.25 15.06 9.89
C PRO A 425 -24.21 13.58 9.54
N GLY A 426 -23.06 12.95 9.76
CA GLY A 426 -22.85 11.55 9.39
C GLY A 426 -21.37 11.21 9.24
N THR A 427 -21.10 9.96 8.93
CA THR A 427 -19.74 9.46 8.64
C THR A 427 -19.60 9.20 7.14
N TYR A 428 -18.54 9.72 6.57
CA TYR A 428 -18.18 9.60 5.16
C TYR A 428 -16.79 9.02 5.03
N SER A 429 -16.52 8.32 3.94
CA SER A 429 -15.19 7.86 3.56
C SER A 429 -14.69 8.54 2.28
N LEU A 430 -13.37 8.71 2.19
CA LEU A 430 -12.63 9.17 1.02
C LEU A 430 -11.40 8.27 0.85
N VAL A 431 -11.03 7.92 -0.39
CA VAL A 431 -9.80 7.18 -0.69
C VAL A 431 -8.83 8.13 -1.37
N TYR A 432 -7.61 8.23 -0.85
CA TYR A 432 -6.52 8.98 -1.46
C TYR A 432 -5.36 8.04 -1.84
N GLN A 433 -4.44 8.58 -2.64
CA GLN A 433 -3.25 7.89 -3.09
C GLN A 433 -2.04 8.82 -2.94
N ILE A 434 -0.93 8.25 -2.51
CA ILE A 434 0.39 8.86 -2.61
C ILE A 434 1.26 8.03 -3.55
N CYS A 435 2.02 8.70 -4.42
CA CYS A 435 3.03 8.08 -5.27
C CYS A 435 4.38 8.75 -5.04
N GLN A 436 5.49 8.02 -5.17
CA GLN A 436 6.82 8.63 -5.04
C GLN A 436 7.05 9.63 -6.18
N THR A 437 7.56 10.82 -5.86
CA THR A 437 7.96 11.77 -6.92
C THR A 437 9.11 11.19 -7.76
N ALA A 438 10.04 10.46 -7.14
CA ALA A 438 11.17 9.82 -7.83
C ALA A 438 10.77 8.60 -8.68
N SER A 439 9.61 7.98 -8.38
CA SER A 439 9.08 6.83 -9.13
C SER A 439 7.55 6.91 -9.15
N PRO A 440 6.95 7.73 -10.05
CA PRO A 440 5.51 8.03 -10.03
C PRO A 440 4.59 6.83 -10.26
N SER A 441 5.13 5.69 -10.71
CA SER A 441 4.39 4.42 -10.83
C SER A 441 4.29 3.66 -9.50
N ASN A 442 5.09 4.03 -8.50
CA ASN A 442 5.16 3.39 -7.19
C ASN A 442 4.27 4.14 -6.19
N CYS A 443 3.10 3.56 -5.89
CA CYS A 443 2.03 4.23 -5.18
C CYS A 443 1.42 3.35 -4.08
N ASP A 444 0.79 3.98 -3.11
CA ASP A 444 -0.04 3.35 -2.08
C ASP A 444 -1.32 4.16 -1.85
N THR A 445 -2.37 3.53 -1.33
CA THR A 445 -3.68 4.15 -1.10
C THR A 445 -4.15 3.97 0.33
N ALA A 446 -4.82 4.99 0.88
CA ALA A 446 -5.41 4.93 2.21
C ALA A 446 -6.83 5.54 2.24
N ILE A 447 -7.58 5.15 3.27
CA ILE A 447 -8.95 5.58 3.52
C ILE A 447 -8.96 6.64 4.61
N VAL A 448 -9.57 7.78 4.32
CA VAL A 448 -9.94 8.79 5.32
C VAL A 448 -11.36 8.55 5.78
N THR A 449 -11.55 8.40 7.09
CA THR A 449 -12.87 8.40 7.73
C THR A 449 -13.19 9.79 8.28
N VAL A 450 -14.24 10.42 7.75
CA VAL A 450 -14.65 11.79 8.11
C VAL A 450 -15.99 11.75 8.85
N THR A 451 -16.01 12.25 10.08
CA THR A 451 -17.25 12.42 10.85
C THR A 451 -17.67 13.88 10.84
N ILE A 452 -18.84 14.16 10.27
CA ILE A 452 -19.49 15.47 10.32
C ILE A 452 -20.40 15.54 11.53
N GLN A 453 -20.03 16.40 12.49
CA GLN A 453 -20.84 16.63 13.68
C GLN A 453 -22.10 17.43 13.32
N GLY A 454 -23.25 16.98 13.84
CA GLY A 454 -24.46 17.78 13.81
C GLY A 454 -24.43 18.83 14.91
N THR A 455 -24.72 20.09 14.57
CA THR A 455 -25.16 21.05 15.57
C THR A 455 -26.55 20.62 16.02
N VAL A 456 -26.69 20.17 17.27
CA VAL A 456 -28.01 19.99 17.89
C VAL A 456 -28.47 21.38 18.32
N PRO A 457 -29.47 22.02 17.69
CA PRO A 457 -30.11 23.17 18.31
C PRO A 457 -30.82 22.70 19.58
N CYS A 458 -30.31 23.10 20.75
CA CYS A 458 -31.03 22.89 22.01
C CYS A 458 -32.27 23.79 22.03
N TYR A 459 -33.45 23.20 21.88
CA TYR A 459 -34.70 23.82 22.26
C TYR A 459 -34.91 23.58 23.76
N LYS A 460 -35.22 24.61 24.55
CA LYS A 460 -35.81 24.39 25.88
C LYS A 460 -37.09 23.56 25.64
N PRO A 461 -37.29 22.43 26.34
CA PRO A 461 -38.54 21.69 26.22
C PRO A 461 -39.70 22.65 26.47
N ALA A 462 -40.77 22.54 25.66
CA ALA A 462 -41.99 23.27 25.96
C ALA A 462 -42.39 22.96 27.41
N VAL A 463 -42.68 23.98 28.22
CA VAL A 463 -43.24 23.78 29.55
C VAL A 463 -44.65 23.22 29.36
N THR A 464 -44.80 21.90 29.51
CA THR A 464 -46.07 21.18 29.29
C THR A 464 -46.94 21.08 30.54
N ALA A 465 -46.50 21.63 31.67
CA ALA A 465 -47.23 21.62 32.94
C ALA A 465 -47.13 22.99 33.66
N GLY A 466 -48.23 23.41 34.29
CA GLY A 466 -48.34 24.70 34.99
C GLY A 466 -49.71 25.36 34.78
N THR A 467 -49.98 26.47 35.49
CA THR A 467 -51.18 27.28 35.26
C THR A 467 -51.13 27.93 33.88
N THR A 468 -51.98 27.44 32.97
CA THR A 468 -52.07 27.94 31.60
C THR A 468 -53.00 29.15 31.55
N LEU A 469 -52.45 30.35 31.75
CA LEU A 469 -53.21 31.59 31.63
C LEU A 469 -53.69 31.80 30.19
N SER A 470 -54.91 32.28 30.02
CA SER A 470 -55.41 32.74 28.71
C SER A 470 -54.49 33.84 28.17
N SER A 471 -54.07 33.72 26.92
CA SER A 471 -53.45 34.85 26.23
C SER A 471 -54.52 35.90 25.95
N ASN A 472 -54.39 37.06 26.57
CA ASN A 472 -55.41 38.12 26.49
C ASN A 472 -55.10 39.17 25.42
N PHE A 473 -53.93 39.09 24.79
CA PHE A 473 -53.49 40.03 23.76
C PHE A 473 -52.95 39.29 22.54
N GLY A 474 -53.28 39.79 21.36
CA GLY A 474 -52.79 39.25 20.11
C GLY A 474 -53.11 40.11 18.91
N ILE A 475 -52.43 39.83 17.80
CA ILE A 475 -52.59 40.45 16.50
C ILE A 475 -52.81 39.33 15.48
N THR A 476 -53.84 39.43 14.64
CA THR A 476 -54.16 38.41 13.63
C THR A 476 -54.45 39.05 12.28
N SER A 477 -53.88 38.47 11.23
CA SER A 477 -54.23 38.81 9.84
C SER A 477 -55.42 38.02 9.29
N LEU A 478 -56.05 37.19 10.13
CA LEU A 478 -57.19 36.34 9.77
C LEU A 478 -58.54 36.94 10.21
N SER A 479 -58.57 38.22 10.57
CA SER A 479 -59.76 38.97 11.03
C SER A 479 -60.49 38.37 12.24
N ARG A 480 -59.79 37.62 13.10
CA ARG A 480 -60.39 36.98 14.28
C ARG A 480 -60.53 37.90 15.50
N ALA A 481 -59.75 38.97 15.58
CA ALA A 481 -59.78 39.93 16.69
C ALA A 481 -61.16 40.59 16.88
N ASP A 482 -61.85 40.87 15.77
CA ASP A 482 -63.13 41.61 15.75
C ASP A 482 -64.34 40.73 15.44
N SER A 483 -64.13 39.42 15.24
CA SER A 483 -65.17 38.53 14.71
C SER A 483 -66.25 38.13 15.72
N GLY A 484 -66.10 38.46 17.01
CA GLY A 484 -67.00 38.06 18.09
C GLY A 484 -67.06 36.54 18.35
N GLU A 485 -66.55 35.73 17.43
CA GLU A 485 -66.48 34.28 17.51
C GLU A 485 -65.06 33.80 17.83
N SER A 486 -64.99 32.70 18.58
CA SER A 486 -63.84 31.80 18.72
C SER A 486 -62.72 32.13 19.73
N ASN A 487 -63.01 32.67 20.92
CA ASN A 487 -62.09 32.66 22.09
C ASN A 487 -60.64 33.09 21.75
N TRP A 488 -60.44 33.86 20.69
CA TRP A 488 -59.13 34.28 20.21
C TRP A 488 -58.81 35.62 20.86
N PRO A 489 -57.59 35.86 21.37
CA PRO A 489 -56.41 34.98 21.36
C PRO A 489 -56.36 33.93 22.48
N GLY A 490 -57.33 33.96 23.40
CA GLY A 490 -57.37 33.14 24.63
C GLY A 490 -57.40 31.62 24.46
N VAL A 491 -57.64 31.09 23.25
CA VAL A 491 -57.45 29.68 22.89
C VAL A 491 -55.96 29.30 22.87
N ARG A 492 -55.08 30.27 22.67
CA ARG A 492 -53.65 30.13 22.95
C ARG A 492 -53.46 30.42 24.43
N LYS A 493 -52.74 29.54 25.13
CA LYS A 493 -52.46 29.68 26.54
C LYS A 493 -50.97 29.90 26.75
N GLY A 494 -50.62 30.61 27.82
CA GLY A 494 -49.24 30.80 28.28
C GLY A 494 -48.43 31.83 27.49
N ALA A 495 -48.97 32.43 26.43
CA ALA A 495 -48.31 33.52 25.71
C ALA A 495 -48.80 34.88 26.24
N TRP A 496 -47.88 35.83 26.41
CA TRP A 496 -48.20 37.23 26.70
C TRP A 496 -48.76 37.96 25.47
N VAL A 497 -48.31 37.56 24.26
CA VAL A 497 -48.75 38.10 22.97
C VAL A 497 -48.90 36.96 21.96
N VAL A 498 -50.01 36.93 21.23
CA VAL A 498 -50.24 35.97 20.14
C VAL A 498 -50.19 36.69 18.79
N LEU A 499 -49.27 36.32 17.90
CA LEU A 499 -49.23 36.81 16.53
C LEU A 499 -49.70 35.68 15.59
N GLU A 500 -50.76 35.91 14.80
CA GLU A 500 -51.34 34.89 13.92
C GLU A 500 -51.41 35.34 12.45
N SER A 501 -50.92 34.47 11.57
CA SER A 501 -50.91 34.69 10.13
C SER A 501 -50.76 33.38 9.36
N LYS A 502 -51.36 33.29 8.16
CA LYS A 502 -51.16 32.15 7.24
C LYS A 502 -50.04 32.40 6.23
N ASN A 503 -49.87 33.64 5.77
CA ASN A 503 -49.01 33.97 4.63
C ASN A 503 -48.24 35.31 4.77
N LYS A 504 -48.39 36.00 5.90
CA LYS A 504 -47.62 37.20 6.26
C LYS A 504 -46.58 36.85 7.32
N GLY A 505 -45.34 37.27 7.13
CA GLY A 505 -44.31 37.20 8.16
C GLY A 505 -44.48 38.30 9.21
N PHE A 506 -43.90 38.10 10.39
CA PHE A 506 -43.68 39.18 11.35
C PHE A 506 -42.54 40.06 10.82
N VAL A 507 -42.86 41.29 10.43
CA VAL A 507 -41.87 42.24 9.91
C VAL A 507 -41.67 43.35 10.93
N LEU A 508 -40.48 43.42 11.48
CA LEU A 508 -40.04 44.52 12.35
C LEU A 508 -39.50 45.68 11.51
N ASN A 509 -39.48 46.87 12.10
CA ASN A 509 -38.78 48.01 11.51
C ASN A 509 -37.31 47.66 11.30
N ARG A 510 -36.82 47.91 10.09
CA ARG A 510 -35.45 47.62 9.68
C ARG A 510 -34.67 48.92 9.64
N LEU A 511 -33.74 49.09 10.56
CA LEU A 511 -32.99 50.35 10.75
C LEU A 511 -31.49 50.09 10.66
N THR A 512 -30.73 51.05 10.16
CA THR A 512 -29.27 51.06 10.29
C THR A 512 -28.85 51.59 11.67
N ASP A 513 -27.58 51.39 12.06
CA ASP A 513 -27.04 51.97 13.30
C ASP A 513 -27.31 53.48 13.43
N ALA A 514 -27.13 54.22 12.33
CA ALA A 514 -27.38 55.66 12.31
C ALA A 514 -28.86 56.01 12.53
N GLN A 515 -29.77 55.21 11.99
CA GLN A 515 -31.21 55.40 12.17
C GLN A 515 -31.66 55.02 13.59
N VAL A 516 -31.07 53.96 14.17
CA VAL A 516 -31.31 53.58 15.57
C VAL A 516 -30.83 54.68 16.52
N ALA A 517 -29.64 55.24 16.29
CA ALA A 517 -29.08 56.34 17.09
C ALA A 517 -29.89 57.65 16.97
N ALA A 518 -30.66 57.83 15.89
CA ALA A 518 -31.46 59.02 15.66
C ALA A 518 -32.87 58.96 16.29
N ILE A 519 -33.26 57.83 16.92
CA ILE A 519 -34.55 57.72 17.61
C ILE A 519 -34.57 58.70 18.80
N PRO A 520 -35.53 59.64 18.87
CA PRO A 520 -35.60 60.60 19.97
C PRO A 520 -35.70 59.91 21.32
N GLN A 521 -34.99 60.42 22.34
CA GLN A 521 -34.97 59.82 23.67
C GLN A 521 -36.36 59.68 24.30
N ALA A 522 -37.28 60.60 24.01
CA ALA A 522 -38.66 60.54 24.51
C ALA A 522 -39.46 59.33 23.93
N ASP A 523 -39.08 58.85 22.75
CA ASP A 523 -39.77 57.78 22.03
C ASP A 523 -39.22 56.40 22.38
N LEU A 524 -38.01 56.33 22.93
CA LEU A 524 -37.42 55.06 23.37
C LEU A 524 -38.23 54.44 24.51
N LYS A 525 -38.39 53.12 24.44
CA LYS A 525 -39.12 52.29 25.40
C LYS A 525 -38.33 51.00 25.63
N GLU A 526 -38.30 50.55 26.87
CA GLU A 526 -37.85 49.20 27.20
C GLU A 526 -38.69 48.18 26.45
N GLY A 527 -38.05 47.16 25.89
CA GLY A 527 -38.67 46.13 25.06
C GLY A 527 -38.91 46.54 23.60
N MET A 528 -38.51 47.75 23.18
CA MET A 528 -38.60 48.14 21.77
C MET A 528 -37.73 47.21 20.90
N MET A 529 -38.28 46.70 19.80
CA MET A 529 -37.61 45.74 18.91
C MET A 529 -37.45 46.30 17.51
N ILE A 530 -36.26 46.16 16.94
CA ILE A 530 -35.95 46.48 15.54
C ILE A 530 -35.02 45.42 14.95
N TYR A 531 -34.99 45.29 13.63
CA TYR A 531 -33.94 44.54 12.96
C TYR A 531 -32.86 45.49 12.47
N ASN A 532 -31.66 45.37 13.03
CA ASN A 532 -30.55 46.22 12.67
C ASN A 532 -29.86 45.69 11.41
N THR A 533 -29.97 46.42 10.31
CA THR A 533 -29.43 45.98 9.02
C THR A 533 -27.92 46.16 8.90
N THR A 534 -27.31 47.02 9.72
CA THR A 534 -25.86 47.19 9.75
C THR A 534 -25.21 46.05 10.52
N GLN A 535 -25.79 45.67 11.67
CA GLN A 535 -25.27 44.61 12.54
C GLN A 535 -25.81 43.20 12.19
N ASN A 536 -26.73 43.13 11.23
CA ASN A 536 -27.39 41.89 10.78
C ASN A 536 -28.03 41.09 11.94
N CYS A 537 -28.65 41.79 12.89
CA CYS A 537 -29.20 41.17 14.10
C CYS A 537 -30.59 41.76 14.47
N LEU A 538 -31.40 40.97 15.17
CA LEU A 538 -32.56 41.49 15.90
C LEU A 538 -32.03 42.24 17.14
N GLN A 539 -32.38 43.51 17.31
CA GLN A 539 -32.05 44.27 18.52
C GLN A 539 -33.28 44.47 19.41
N VAL A 540 -33.04 44.46 20.72
CA VAL A 540 -34.02 44.86 21.74
C VAL A 540 -33.41 45.98 22.57
N ASN A 541 -34.19 47.02 22.83
CA ASN A 541 -33.82 48.07 23.78
C ASN A 541 -34.17 47.61 25.20
N ILE A 542 -33.17 47.38 26.05
CA ILE A 542 -33.37 46.69 27.34
C ILE A 542 -33.69 47.61 28.52
N ASP A 543 -33.54 48.92 28.36
CA ASP A 543 -33.70 49.88 29.46
C ASP A 543 -34.42 51.18 29.05
N GLY A 544 -34.85 51.27 27.79
CA GLY A 544 -35.49 52.45 27.23
C GLY A 544 -34.56 53.63 26.98
N THR A 545 -33.24 53.43 26.97
CA THR A 545 -32.24 54.48 26.75
C THR A 545 -31.55 54.34 25.39
N ALA A 546 -30.87 55.39 24.93
CA ALA A 546 -30.14 55.37 23.65
C ALA A 546 -29.02 54.31 23.62
N THR A 547 -28.48 53.94 24.78
CA THR A 547 -27.44 52.91 24.95
C THR A 547 -28.01 51.52 25.23
N GLY A 548 -29.33 51.38 25.39
CA GLY A 548 -30.00 50.12 25.73
C GLY A 548 -30.12 49.11 24.59
N TRP A 549 -29.72 49.46 23.37
CA TRP A 549 -29.85 48.57 22.21
C TRP A 549 -28.84 47.42 22.25
N ASN A 550 -29.35 46.20 22.34
CA ASN A 550 -28.53 44.99 22.37
C ASN A 550 -28.99 44.00 21.29
N CYS A 551 -28.04 43.42 20.57
CA CYS A 551 -28.34 42.31 19.66
C CYS A 551 -28.79 41.08 20.45
N PHE A 552 -29.83 40.42 19.96
CA PHE A 552 -30.25 39.10 20.39
C PHE A 552 -29.34 38.02 19.76
N ASN A 553 -28.03 38.14 19.97
CA ASN A 553 -26.99 37.30 19.35
C ASN A 553 -26.43 36.23 20.30
N THR A 554 -26.55 36.43 21.61
CA THR A 554 -26.19 35.43 22.59
C THR A 554 -27.34 34.46 22.74
N GLN A 555 -27.14 33.24 22.27
CA GLN A 555 -28.01 32.12 22.61
C GLN A 555 -27.80 31.81 24.10
N THR A 556 -28.56 32.50 24.95
CA THR A 556 -28.57 32.22 26.39
C THR A 556 -29.60 31.15 26.66
N CYS A 557 -29.21 30.14 27.44
CA CYS A 557 -30.15 29.48 28.33
C CYS A 557 -30.25 30.38 29.57
N PRO A 558 -31.41 30.97 29.89
CA PRO A 558 -31.69 31.34 31.27
C PRO A 558 -31.98 30.02 32.02
N ASP A 559 -30.92 29.59 32.70
CA ASP A 559 -30.69 28.46 33.61
C ASP A 559 -31.21 27.07 33.23
#